data_AF-A0A2D8ZWI4-F1
#
_entry.id   AF-A0A2D8ZWI4-F1
#
_cell.length_a   1.000
_cell.length_b   1.000
_cell.length_c   1.000
_cell.angle_alpha   90.00
_cell.angle_beta   90.00
_cell.angle_gamma   90.00
#
_symmetry.space_group_name_H-M   'P 1'
#
loop_
_entity.id
_entity.type
_entity.pdbx_description
1 polymer ?
#
loop_
_entity_poly.entity_id
_entity_poly.type
_entity_poly.pdbx_seq_one_letter_code
_entity_poly.pdbx_strand_id
1 'polypeptide(L)'
;MARLKMGCMTLVACGAPGPLDSLEPGERGRVVRVVDGDTIILDTGQSVRLVGIEAPSGGYRDHAPQPYPTESKRMMEDIVLGRDVQLHYGGLTRDRYDRALWPMPRLLTRLGRRSGLTPRW
;
A
#
# COMPACT_ATOMS: atom_id res chain seq x y z
N MET A 1 28.56 -39.40 41.29
CA MET A 1 28.71 -38.17 40.48
C MET A 1 27.74 -38.25 39.30
N ALA A 2 26.54 -37.68 39.42
CA ALA A 2 25.52 -37.72 38.37
C ALA A 2 25.57 -36.41 37.56
N ARG A 3 25.81 -36.51 36.25
CA ARG A 3 25.84 -35.35 35.33
C ARG A 3 24.41 -34.99 34.96
N LEU A 4 23.96 -33.82 35.40
CA LEU A 4 22.66 -33.24 35.05
C LEU A 4 22.69 -32.84 33.57
N LYS A 5 21.90 -33.50 32.72
CA LYS A 5 21.70 -33.12 31.32
C LYS A 5 20.84 -31.86 31.28
N MET A 6 21.48 -30.72 30.99
CA MET A 6 20.82 -29.45 30.70
C MET A 6 20.09 -29.58 29.36
N GLY A 7 18.80 -29.90 29.41
CA GLY A 7 17.92 -29.91 28.23
C GLY A 7 17.72 -28.48 27.74
N CYS A 8 18.35 -28.14 26.61
CA CYS A 8 18.08 -26.91 25.89
C CYS A 8 16.68 -27.03 25.28
N MET A 9 15.70 -26.37 25.90
CA MET A 9 14.35 -26.24 25.36
C MET A 9 14.38 -25.18 24.25
N THR A 10 14.52 -25.62 23.00
CA THR A 10 14.39 -24.74 21.84
C THR A 10 12.95 -24.26 21.73
N LEU A 11 12.73 -22.97 22.01
CA LEU A 11 11.51 -22.24 21.68
C LEU A 11 11.37 -22.21 20.15
N VAL A 12 10.43 -23.00 19.62
CA VAL A 12 9.96 -22.84 18.23
C VAL A 12 9.05 -21.61 18.21
N ALA A 13 9.51 -20.54 17.58
CA ALA A 13 8.67 -19.40 17.27
C ALA A 13 7.69 -19.79 16.16
N CYS A 14 6.42 -20.01 16.50
CA CYS A 14 5.34 -20.06 15.52
C CYS A 14 5.11 -18.65 14.96
N GLY A 15 5.86 -18.28 13.91
CA GLY A 15 5.48 -17.18 13.03
C GLY A 15 4.48 -17.71 12.01
N ALA A 16 3.19 -17.68 12.33
CA ALA A 16 2.18 -17.87 11.29
C ALA A 16 2.38 -16.78 10.23
N PRO A 17 2.44 -17.12 8.93
CA PRO A 17 2.56 -16.11 7.89
C PRO A 17 1.43 -15.10 8.05
N GLY A 18 1.79 -13.82 8.12
CA GLY A 18 0.84 -12.74 8.22
C GLY A 18 0.04 -12.63 6.91
N PRO A 19 -1.12 -11.95 6.91
CA PRO A 19 -1.94 -11.76 5.70
C PRO A 19 -1.22 -11.07 4.53
N LEU A 20 -0.05 -10.46 4.78
CA LEU A 20 0.79 -9.81 3.78
C LEU A 20 1.83 -10.74 3.15
N ASP A 21 2.11 -11.88 3.78
CA ASP A 21 3.15 -12.82 3.34
C ASP A 21 2.70 -13.67 2.14
N SER A 22 1.40 -13.66 1.82
CA SER A 22 0.79 -14.35 0.66
C SER A 22 0.43 -13.39 -0.49
N LEU A 23 0.98 -12.18 -0.50
CA LEU A 23 0.75 -11.25 -1.60
C LEU A 23 1.68 -11.56 -2.78
N GLU A 24 1.10 -11.88 -3.93
CA GLU A 24 1.85 -12.16 -5.14
C GLU A 24 2.29 -10.85 -5.81
N PRO A 25 3.58 -10.73 -6.21
CA PRO A 25 4.07 -9.54 -6.89
C PRO A 25 3.42 -9.42 -8.27
N GLY A 26 2.87 -8.26 -8.53
CA GLY A 26 2.20 -7.92 -9.77
C GLY A 26 2.98 -6.95 -10.65
N GLU A 27 2.19 -6.24 -11.45
CA GLU A 27 2.63 -5.24 -12.41
C GLU A 27 3.36 -4.07 -11.73
N ARG A 28 4.20 -3.38 -12.51
CA ARG A 28 4.93 -2.19 -12.07
C ARG A 28 4.55 -1.01 -12.93
N GLY A 29 4.62 0.18 -12.36
CA GLY A 29 4.41 1.41 -13.10
C GLY A 29 4.85 2.63 -12.30
N ARG A 30 4.94 3.77 -12.97
CA ARG A 30 5.16 5.07 -12.32
C ARG A 30 3.82 5.71 -12.01
N VAL A 31 3.64 6.24 -10.82
CA VAL A 31 2.41 7.00 -10.50
C VAL A 31 2.44 8.34 -11.22
N VAL A 32 1.48 8.56 -12.13
CA VAL A 32 1.37 9.79 -12.92
C VAL A 32 0.24 10.70 -12.47
N ARG A 33 -0.75 10.14 -11.75
CA ARG A 33 -1.89 10.92 -11.26
C ARG A 33 -2.47 10.31 -9.98
N VAL A 34 -2.87 11.17 -9.06
CA VAL A 34 -3.68 10.81 -7.89
C VAL A 34 -5.10 11.30 -8.14
N VAL A 35 -6.07 10.40 -8.05
CA VAL A 35 -7.48 10.72 -8.21
C VAL A 35 -8.00 11.29 -6.90
N ASP A 36 -7.91 10.46 -5.85
CA ASP A 36 -8.33 10.70 -4.47
C ASP A 36 -7.32 10.07 -3.50
N GLY A 37 -7.51 10.21 -2.19
CA GLY A 37 -6.59 9.70 -1.17
C GLY A 37 -6.44 8.16 -1.10
N ASP A 38 -7.18 7.39 -1.90
CA ASP A 38 -7.10 5.92 -1.99
C ASP A 38 -6.97 5.42 -3.45
N THR A 39 -6.94 6.31 -4.44
CA THR A 39 -7.02 5.93 -5.86
C THR A 39 -5.97 6.65 -6.70
N ILE A 40 -5.15 5.89 -7.42
CA ILE A 40 -4.03 6.38 -8.23
C ILE A 40 -4.07 5.84 -9.65
N ILE A 41 -3.33 6.48 -10.55
CA ILE A 41 -3.15 6.03 -11.93
C ILE A 41 -1.68 5.93 -12.27
N LEU A 42 -1.34 4.81 -12.90
CA LEU A 42 0.00 4.51 -13.39
C LEU A 42 0.21 5.07 -14.80
N ASP A 43 1.46 5.23 -15.18
CA ASP A 43 1.90 5.59 -16.55
C ASP A 43 1.39 4.62 -17.62
N THR A 44 1.12 3.38 -17.25
CA THR A 44 0.45 2.37 -18.10
C THR A 44 -1.01 2.71 -18.41
N GLY A 45 -1.58 3.73 -17.78
CA GLY A 45 -3.00 4.07 -17.82
C GLY A 45 -3.86 3.30 -16.82
N GLN A 46 -3.26 2.35 -16.07
CA GLN A 46 -4.00 1.55 -15.11
C GLN A 46 -4.44 2.35 -13.91
N SER A 47 -5.73 2.27 -13.59
CA SER A 47 -6.30 2.79 -12.35
C SER A 47 -6.14 1.76 -11.25
N VAL A 48 -5.65 2.20 -10.09
CA VAL A 48 -5.37 1.33 -8.94
C VAL A 48 -6.07 1.91 -7.72
N ARG A 49 -6.86 1.07 -7.03
CA ARG A 49 -7.49 1.41 -5.76
C ARG A 49 -6.75 0.71 -4.62
N LEU A 50 -6.38 1.48 -3.61
CA LEU A 50 -5.76 0.98 -2.40
C LEU A 50 -6.82 0.26 -1.56
N VAL A 51 -6.60 -1.02 -1.27
CA VAL A 51 -7.52 -1.83 -0.46
C VAL A 51 -7.14 -1.69 1.00
N GLY A 52 -8.13 -1.49 1.87
CA GLY A 52 -7.92 -1.29 3.30
C GLY A 52 -7.69 0.18 3.71
N ILE A 53 -7.67 1.09 2.74
CA ILE A 53 -7.71 2.54 2.95
C ILE A 53 -8.95 3.07 2.26
N GLU A 54 -9.74 3.89 2.95
CA GLU A 54 -10.88 4.60 2.37
C GLU A 54 -10.66 6.09 2.57
N ALA A 55 -10.60 6.82 1.46
CA ALA A 55 -10.35 8.26 1.48
C ALA A 55 -11.66 9.05 1.50
N PRO A 56 -11.70 10.21 2.17
CA PRO A 56 -12.83 11.12 2.11
C PRO A 56 -13.08 11.56 0.67
N SER A 57 -14.32 11.37 0.23
CA SER A 57 -14.74 11.77 -1.12
C SER A 57 -15.05 13.26 -1.19
N GLY A 58 -14.64 13.92 -2.27
CA GLY A 58 -15.02 15.30 -2.61
C GLY A 58 -16.50 15.47 -3.00
N GLY A 59 -17.33 14.44 -2.84
CA GLY A 59 -18.72 14.42 -3.26
C GLY A 59 -18.85 13.94 -4.72
N TYR A 60 -19.97 13.29 -5.01
CA TYR A 60 -20.29 12.83 -6.37
C TYR A 60 -21.80 12.85 -6.58
N ARG A 61 -22.24 13.44 -7.71
CA ARG A 61 -23.66 13.69 -8.02
C ARG A 61 -24.36 14.39 -6.85
N ASP A 62 -25.31 13.71 -6.21
CA ASP A 62 -26.16 14.25 -5.15
C ASP A 62 -25.55 14.05 -3.74
N HIS A 63 -24.35 13.45 -3.64
CA HIS A 63 -23.66 13.27 -2.37
C HIS A 63 -22.81 14.49 -2.01
N ALA A 64 -23.05 15.03 -0.82
CA ALA A 64 -22.26 16.11 -0.26
C ALA A 64 -20.79 15.68 -0.07
N PRO A 65 -19.83 16.62 -0.24
CA PRO A 65 -18.43 16.37 0.07
C PRO A 65 -18.25 15.97 1.53
N GLN A 66 -17.40 14.97 1.76
CA GLN A 66 -16.95 14.64 3.10
C GLN A 66 -15.92 15.68 3.58
N PRO A 67 -15.62 15.74 4.88
CA PRO A 67 -14.54 16.59 5.39
C PRO A 67 -13.15 16.13 4.90
N TYR A 68 -12.27 17.09 4.60
CA TYR A 68 -10.86 16.89 4.24
C TYR A 68 -10.52 16.09 2.96
N PRO A 69 -11.30 16.18 1.86
CA PRO A 69 -11.03 15.40 0.64
C PRO A 69 -9.78 15.91 -0.09
N THR A 70 -9.55 17.22 -0.05
CA THR A 70 -8.40 17.85 -0.73
C THR A 70 -7.10 17.54 0.01
N GLU A 71 -7.13 17.57 1.34
CA GLU A 71 -6.01 17.28 2.22
C GLU A 71 -5.59 15.82 2.10
N SER A 72 -6.56 14.89 2.10
CA SER A 72 -6.30 13.47 1.89
C SER A 72 -5.63 13.21 0.54
N LYS A 73 -6.13 13.86 -0.53
CA LYS A 73 -5.51 13.77 -1.85
C LYS A 73 -4.08 14.33 -1.87
N ARG A 74 -3.85 15.51 -1.31
CA ARG A 74 -2.50 16.14 -1.26
C ARG A 74 -1.51 15.25 -0.52
N MET A 75 -1.91 14.69 0.62
CA MET A 75 -1.06 13.76 1.37
C MET A 75 -0.69 12.53 0.53
N MET A 76 -1.64 11.97 -0.22
CA MET A 76 -1.34 10.87 -1.14
C MET A 76 -0.37 11.30 -2.25
N GLU A 77 -0.59 12.47 -2.86
CA GLU A 77 0.33 13.04 -3.87
C GLU A 77 1.77 13.14 -3.34
N ASP A 78 1.96 13.67 -2.14
CA ASP A 78 3.29 13.81 -1.52
C ASP A 78 4.00 12.45 -1.31
N ILE A 79 3.22 11.40 -1.05
CA ILE A 79 3.75 10.06 -0.76
C ILE A 79 4.08 9.30 -2.05
N VAL A 80 3.23 9.38 -3.09
CA VAL A 80 3.34 8.46 -4.23
C VAL A 80 3.58 9.11 -5.58
N LEU A 81 3.27 10.40 -5.76
CA LEU A 81 3.31 11.01 -7.09
C LEU A 81 4.74 10.98 -7.67
N GLY A 82 4.85 10.54 -8.92
CA GLY A 82 6.12 10.39 -9.62
C GLY A 82 6.98 9.22 -9.15
N ARG A 83 6.55 8.41 -8.17
CA ARG A 83 7.31 7.25 -7.68
C ARG A 83 7.01 6.00 -8.51
N ASP A 84 8.01 5.14 -8.61
CA ASP A 84 7.88 3.80 -9.17
C ASP A 84 7.31 2.84 -8.12
N VAL A 85 6.30 2.08 -8.51
CA VAL A 85 5.53 1.20 -7.64
C VAL A 85 5.44 -0.21 -8.19
N GLN A 86 5.29 -1.21 -7.30
CA GLN A 86 4.94 -2.58 -7.67
C GLN A 86 3.68 -3.02 -6.97
N LEU A 87 2.65 -3.35 -7.75
CA LEU A 87 1.39 -3.87 -7.23
C LEU A 87 1.61 -5.23 -6.58
N HIS A 88 0.88 -5.52 -5.52
CA HIS A 88 0.93 -6.80 -4.80
C HIS A 88 -0.50 -7.25 -4.55
N TYR A 89 -0.83 -8.50 -4.89
CA TYR A 89 -2.21 -8.99 -4.90
C TYR A 89 -2.39 -10.16 -3.94
N GLY A 90 -3.44 -10.11 -3.11
CA GLY A 90 -3.77 -11.15 -2.13
C GLY A 90 -4.94 -12.05 -2.51
N GLY A 91 -5.25 -12.16 -3.80
CA GLY A 91 -6.43 -12.86 -4.30
C GLY A 91 -7.06 -12.12 -5.48
N LEU A 92 -8.18 -11.41 -5.25
CA LEU A 92 -8.82 -10.58 -6.28
C LEU A 92 -7.87 -9.49 -6.75
N THR A 93 -7.49 -9.55 -8.02
CA THR A 93 -6.56 -8.60 -8.63
C THR A 93 -7.26 -7.34 -9.14
N ARG A 94 -8.54 -7.45 -9.52
CA ARG A 94 -9.32 -6.37 -10.14
C ARG A 94 -10.75 -6.29 -9.61
N ASP A 95 -11.35 -5.09 -9.67
CA ASP A 95 -12.76 -4.87 -9.39
C ASP A 95 -13.64 -4.85 -10.67
N ARG A 96 -14.96 -4.65 -10.50
CA ARG A 96 -15.93 -4.56 -11.61
C ARG A 96 -15.70 -3.39 -12.58
N TYR A 97 -14.81 -2.45 -12.25
CA TYR A 97 -14.43 -1.30 -13.05
C TYR A 97 -13.00 -1.45 -13.61
N ASP A 98 -12.47 -2.68 -13.57
CA ASP A 98 -11.11 -3.03 -14.03
C ASP A 98 -10.00 -2.31 -13.26
N ARG A 99 -10.28 -1.84 -12.03
CA ARG A 99 -9.27 -1.21 -11.17
C ARG A 99 -8.48 -2.27 -10.43
N ALA A 100 -7.16 -2.15 -10.43
CA ALA A 100 -6.31 -3.05 -9.68
C ALA A 100 -6.52 -2.84 -8.17
N LEU A 101 -6.68 -3.95 -7.44
CA LEU A 101 -6.92 -3.96 -6.00
C LEU A 101 -5.59 -4.13 -5.26
N TRP A 102 -5.09 -3.04 -4.69
CA TRP A 102 -3.75 -3.02 -4.11
C TRP A 102 -3.80 -2.79 -2.59
N PRO A 103 -3.67 -3.84 -1.75
CA PRO A 103 -3.74 -3.71 -0.30
C PRO A 103 -2.70 -2.76 0.32
N MET A 104 -1.53 -2.52 -0.30
CA MET A 104 -0.54 -1.60 0.28
C MET A 104 0.62 -1.27 -0.67
N PRO A 105 0.96 0.01 -0.89
CA PRO A 105 2.00 0.37 -1.81
C PRO A 105 3.43 0.01 -1.37
N ARG A 106 4.02 -1.03 -1.96
CA ARG A 106 5.47 -1.25 -1.88
C ARG A 106 6.16 -0.33 -2.88
N LEU A 107 6.64 0.81 -2.38
CA LEU A 107 7.46 1.74 -3.14
C LEU A 107 8.75 1.04 -3.58
N LEU A 108 9.01 1.03 -4.89
CA LEU A 108 10.27 0.57 -5.44
C LEU A 108 11.31 1.68 -5.28
N THR A 109 11.70 1.97 -4.05
CA THR A 109 12.84 2.87 -3.83
C THR A 109 14.10 2.21 -4.37
N ARG A 110 14.55 2.61 -5.57
CA ARG A 110 15.99 2.72 -5.80
C ARG A 110 16.43 3.87 -4.87
N LEU A 111 17.32 3.59 -3.91
CA LEU A 111 17.90 4.57 -2.99
C LEU A 111 18.49 5.76 -3.78
N GLY A 112 17.64 6.72 -4.11
CA GLY A 112 17.93 7.95 -4.82
C GLY A 112 17.49 9.08 -3.93
N ARG A 113 18.41 9.48 -3.06
CA ARG A 113 18.29 10.52 -2.04
C ARG A 113 17.65 11.79 -2.63
N ARG A 114 16.41 12.11 -2.25
CA ARG A 114 15.93 13.50 -2.13
C ARG A 114 15.15 13.67 -0.83
N SER A 115 15.80 14.42 0.07
CA SER A 115 15.26 15.33 1.08
C SER A 115 13.98 14.94 1.85
N GLY A 116 14.17 14.58 3.12
CA GLY A 116 13.64 15.41 4.21
C GLY A 116 12.15 15.31 4.57
N LEU A 117 11.45 14.24 4.22
CA LEU A 117 10.07 14.02 4.69
C LEU A 117 10.04 12.87 5.69
N THR A 118 10.42 13.16 6.95
CA THR A 118 9.93 12.36 8.08
C THR A 118 8.54 12.86 8.43
N PRO A 119 7.49 12.03 8.34
CA PRO A 119 6.18 12.40 8.89
C PRO A 119 6.34 12.58 10.39
N ARG A 120 6.22 13.82 10.85
CA ARG A 120 6.15 14.14 12.27
C ARG A 120 4.66 14.25 12.59
N TRP A 121 4.11 13.16 13.13
CA TRP A 121 2.82 13.17 13.82
C TRP A 121 2.97 13.88 15.16
#